data_AF-A0A8S2P5G9-F1
#
_entry.id   AF-A0A8S2P5G9-F1
#
_cell.length_a   1.000
_cell.length_b   1.000
_cell.length_c   1.000
_cell.angle_alpha   90.00
_cell.angle_beta   90.00
_cell.angle_gamma   90.00
#
_symmetry.space_group_name_H-M   'P 1'
#
loop_
_entity.id
_entity.type
_entity.pdbx_description
1 polymer ?
#
loop_
_entity_poly.entity_id
_entity_poly.type
_entity_poly.pdbx_seq_one_letter_code
_entity_poly.pdbx_strand_id
1 'polypeptide(L)'
;MKCEIDTLNEKYQAHVYIEARWLSDSAKLRLTTDQYRQLNEGKFITILKYNETNWTPELCIENSIGELKEVLRYTLKKSNSQQDGQLIEICEHRDIKGAFWEKLEWIVSQITCLLDKLIEPLHHFPSDVQELTVSVTTSYYNDKVILHKDEYHQCGVNREAFVDQQEWMLYEHVETQARFTKEYPFRDENHAKEEQKRSVFSVTCHAG
;
A
#
# COMPACT_ATOMS: atom_id res chain seq x y z
N MET A 1 6.16 -1.20 11.71
CA MET A 1 7.14 -0.91 10.64
C MET A 1 8.53 -1.02 11.24
N LYS A 2 9.37 -1.92 10.72
CA LYS A 2 10.81 -1.94 11.01
C LYS A 2 11.48 -1.26 9.83
N CYS A 3 12.17 -0.14 10.01
CA CYS A 3 12.65 0.69 8.90
C CYS A 3 14.17 0.99 9.00
N GLU A 4 14.87 0.97 7.86
CA GLU A 4 16.29 1.32 7.68
C GLU A 4 16.42 2.30 6.48
N ILE A 5 17.01 3.49 6.65
CA ILE A 5 17.03 4.54 5.61
C ILE A 5 18.42 4.64 4.95
N ASP A 6 18.47 4.53 3.61
CA ASP A 6 19.68 4.69 2.80
C ASP A 6 19.57 5.96 1.95
N THR A 7 20.08 7.07 2.50
CA THR A 7 20.03 8.40 1.89
C THR A 7 20.87 8.50 0.62
N LEU A 8 21.91 7.67 0.46
CA LEU A 8 22.77 7.67 -0.73
C LEU A 8 22.07 7.08 -1.94
N ASN A 9 21.17 6.12 -1.72
CA ASN A 9 20.48 5.40 -2.79
C ASN A 9 18.99 5.73 -2.88
N GLU A 10 18.51 6.79 -2.21
CA GLU A 10 17.11 7.24 -2.25
C GLU A 10 16.12 6.08 -1.98
N LYS A 11 16.41 5.29 -0.94
CA LYS A 11 15.60 4.12 -0.59
C LYS A 11 15.54 3.91 0.90
N TYR A 12 14.54 3.19 1.34
CA TYR A 12 14.46 2.68 2.71
C TYR A 12 13.99 1.23 2.71
N GLN A 13 14.47 0.42 3.65
CA GLN A 13 13.92 -0.90 3.91
C GLN A 13 12.79 -0.76 4.91
N ALA A 14 11.67 -1.44 4.70
CA ALA A 14 10.59 -1.47 5.66
C ALA A 14 9.91 -2.84 5.80
N HIS A 15 9.34 -3.08 6.99
CA HIS A 15 8.35 -4.10 7.23
C HIS A 15 6.96 -3.47 7.28
N VAL A 16 6.11 -3.75 6.29
CA VAL A 16 4.79 -3.15 6.11
C VAL A 16 3.72 -4.24 6.27
N TYR A 17 2.62 -3.88 6.94
CA TYR A 17 1.44 -4.73 7.06
C TYR A 17 0.25 -4.02 6.41
N ILE A 18 -0.40 -4.67 5.44
CA ILE A 18 -1.51 -4.11 4.67
C ILE A 18 -2.74 -4.98 4.86
N GLU A 19 -3.89 -4.33 5.05
CA GLU A 19 -5.20 -4.98 5.05
C GLU A 19 -6.08 -4.37 3.97
N ALA A 20 -6.63 -5.20 3.09
CA ALA A 20 -7.58 -4.80 2.07
C ALA A 20 -8.88 -5.58 2.25
N ARG A 21 -10.01 -4.86 2.25
CA ARG A 21 -11.33 -5.45 2.49
C ARG A 21 -12.27 -5.22 1.31
N TRP A 22 -13.04 -6.25 0.98
CA TRP A 22 -14.11 -6.15 0.00
C TRP A 22 -15.23 -7.14 0.33
N LEU A 23 -16.37 -6.93 -0.30
CA LEU A 23 -17.53 -7.82 -0.20
C LEU A 23 -17.58 -8.72 -1.42
N SER A 24 -17.93 -9.98 -1.20
CA SER A 24 -18.27 -10.91 -2.28
C SER A 24 -19.57 -11.64 -1.97
N ASP A 25 -20.33 -11.91 -3.01
CA ASP A 25 -21.45 -12.83 -2.94
C ASP A 25 -20.93 -14.24 -2.65
N SER A 26 -21.51 -14.89 -1.64
CA SER A 26 -21.26 -16.29 -1.29
C SER A 26 -21.39 -17.23 -2.49
N ALA A 27 -22.33 -16.99 -3.40
CA ALA A 27 -22.55 -17.85 -4.58
C ALA A 27 -21.38 -17.80 -5.59
N LYS A 28 -20.56 -16.75 -5.56
CA LYS A 28 -19.38 -16.60 -6.44
C LYS A 28 -18.12 -17.21 -5.83
N LEU A 29 -18.14 -17.53 -4.54
CA LEU A 29 -16.98 -18.05 -3.83
C LEU A 29 -16.82 -19.55 -4.05
N ARG A 30 -15.59 -19.96 -4.32
CA ARG A 30 -15.18 -21.37 -4.39
C ARG A 30 -14.62 -21.77 -3.03
N LEU A 31 -15.52 -22.14 -2.12
CA LEU A 31 -15.19 -22.64 -0.78
C LEU A 31 -15.56 -24.11 -0.66
N THR A 32 -14.92 -24.80 0.28
CA THR A 32 -15.28 -26.18 0.62
C THR A 32 -16.57 -26.21 1.45
N THR A 33 -17.26 -27.36 1.48
CA THR A 33 -18.49 -27.54 2.27
C THR A 33 -18.29 -27.21 3.74
N ASP A 34 -17.13 -27.59 4.31
CA ASP A 34 -16.81 -27.32 5.70
C ASP A 34 -16.62 -25.81 5.96
N GLN A 35 -15.99 -25.10 5.01
CA GLN A 35 -15.85 -23.65 5.11
C GLN A 35 -17.22 -22.94 5.05
N TYR A 36 -18.11 -23.37 4.15
CA TYR A 36 -19.47 -22.84 4.12
C TYR A 36 -20.21 -23.06 5.44
N ARG A 37 -20.06 -24.25 6.03
CA ARG A 37 -20.65 -24.56 7.34
C ARG A 37 -20.12 -23.63 8.43
N GLN A 38 -18.80 -23.47 8.53
CA GLN A 38 -18.18 -22.60 9.52
C GLN A 38 -18.63 -21.13 9.37
N LEU A 39 -18.74 -20.61 8.15
CA LEU A 39 -19.27 -19.26 7.91
C LEU A 39 -20.73 -19.13 8.35
N ASN A 40 -21.56 -20.15 8.09
CA ASN A 40 -22.97 -20.15 8.49
C ASN A 40 -23.15 -20.26 10.01
N GLU A 41 -22.20 -20.85 10.72
CA GLU A 41 -22.11 -20.86 12.18
C GLU A 41 -21.58 -19.53 12.77
N GLY A 42 -21.30 -18.53 11.92
CA GLY A 42 -20.80 -17.21 12.33
C GLY A 42 -19.31 -17.19 12.68
N LYS A 43 -18.55 -18.22 12.31
CA LYS A 43 -17.11 -18.28 12.54
C LYS A 43 -16.35 -17.54 11.46
N PHE A 44 -15.18 -16.99 11.82
CA PHE A 44 -14.20 -16.50 10.87
C PHE A 44 -13.38 -17.68 10.32
N ILE A 45 -13.02 -17.60 9.04
CA ILE A 45 -12.21 -18.63 8.36
C ILE A 45 -10.95 -17.99 7.82
N THR A 46 -9.83 -18.68 7.95
CA THR A 46 -8.56 -18.28 7.34
C THR A 46 -8.24 -19.18 6.14
N ILE A 47 -7.87 -18.58 5.01
CA ILE A 47 -7.52 -19.27 3.77
C ILE A 47 -6.19 -18.72 3.26
N LEU A 48 -5.21 -19.60 2.99
CA LEU A 48 -3.88 -19.19 2.50
C LEU A 48 -3.83 -19.01 0.99
N LYS A 49 -4.55 -19.83 0.23
CA LYS A 49 -4.53 -19.91 -1.24
C LYS A 49 -5.84 -19.44 -1.88
N TYR A 50 -6.41 -18.35 -1.35
CA TYR A 50 -7.71 -17.84 -1.82
C TYR A 50 -7.65 -17.36 -3.28
N ASN A 51 -6.56 -16.67 -3.64
CA ASN A 51 -6.29 -16.12 -4.97
C ASN A 51 -6.19 -17.17 -6.10
N GLU A 52 -5.90 -18.44 -5.79
CA GLU A 52 -5.83 -19.50 -6.80
C GLU A 52 -7.21 -19.87 -7.37
N THR A 53 -8.28 -19.59 -6.62
CA THR A 53 -9.63 -20.07 -6.95
C THR A 53 -10.70 -18.98 -6.98
N ASN A 54 -10.43 -17.83 -6.35
CA ASN A 54 -11.37 -16.74 -6.17
C ASN A 54 -10.80 -15.43 -6.70
N TRP A 55 -11.69 -14.51 -7.04
CA TRP A 55 -11.31 -13.16 -7.45
C TRP A 55 -10.67 -12.38 -6.29
N THR A 56 -9.60 -11.64 -6.60
CA THR A 56 -8.91 -10.70 -5.69
C THR A 56 -8.72 -9.37 -6.41
N PRO A 57 -8.50 -8.26 -5.69
CA PRO A 57 -8.22 -6.96 -6.31
C PRO A 57 -6.82 -6.85 -6.94
N GLU A 58 -5.99 -7.91 -6.90
CA GLU A 58 -4.64 -7.94 -7.49
C GLU A 58 -3.78 -6.73 -7.11
N LEU A 59 -3.63 -6.49 -5.80
CA LEU A 59 -2.84 -5.37 -5.31
C LEU A 59 -1.34 -5.58 -5.57
N CYS A 60 -0.65 -4.48 -5.82
CA CYS A 60 0.80 -4.42 -5.97
C CYS A 60 1.36 -3.14 -5.32
N ILE A 61 2.64 -3.18 -4.96
CA ILE A 61 3.35 -2.03 -4.40
C ILE A 61 4.02 -1.27 -5.55
N GLU A 62 3.66 0.00 -5.73
CA GLU A 62 4.14 0.80 -6.86
C GLU A 62 5.62 1.18 -6.71
N ASN A 63 6.05 1.52 -5.49
CA ASN A 63 7.39 2.03 -5.22
C ASN A 63 8.34 0.98 -4.60
N SER A 64 8.06 -0.31 -4.77
CA SER A 64 8.97 -1.36 -4.30
C SER A 64 10.22 -1.46 -5.17
N ILE A 65 11.37 -1.69 -4.54
CA ILE A 65 12.64 -1.97 -5.22
C ILE A 65 12.97 -3.45 -5.10
N GLY A 66 13.13 -4.12 -6.25
CA GLY A 66 13.50 -5.54 -6.29
C GLY A 66 12.39 -6.47 -5.82
N GLU A 67 12.78 -7.66 -5.33
CA GLU A 67 11.84 -8.66 -4.84
C GLU A 67 11.43 -8.40 -3.38
N LEU A 68 10.12 -8.31 -3.15
CA LEU A 68 9.55 -8.22 -1.81
C LEU A 68 9.31 -9.61 -1.22
N LYS A 69 9.63 -9.79 0.07
CA LYS A 69 9.19 -10.97 0.83
C LYS A 69 7.77 -10.74 1.32
N GLU A 70 6.81 -11.36 0.66
CA GLU A 70 5.38 -11.20 0.95
C GLU A 70 4.75 -12.51 1.48
N VAL A 71 3.96 -12.40 2.53
CA VAL A 71 3.10 -13.47 3.05
C VAL A 71 1.66 -13.03 2.99
N LEU A 72 0.85 -13.74 2.19
CA LEU A 72 -0.57 -13.50 1.99
C LEU A 72 -1.42 -14.45 2.85
N ARG A 73 -2.44 -13.90 3.49
CA ARG A 73 -3.51 -14.67 4.13
C ARG A 73 -4.84 -13.96 3.95
N TYR A 74 -5.93 -14.72 3.88
CA TYR A 74 -7.27 -14.19 3.69
C TYR A 74 -8.14 -14.61 4.85
N THR A 75 -8.91 -13.68 5.40
CA THR A 75 -9.93 -13.98 6.39
C THR A 75 -11.32 -13.67 5.85
N LEU A 76 -12.26 -14.59 6.07
CA LEU A 76 -13.63 -14.49 5.61
C LEU A 76 -14.55 -14.50 6.81
N LYS A 77 -15.55 -13.61 6.81
CA LYS A 77 -16.64 -13.60 7.78
C LYS A 77 -17.95 -13.20 7.09
N LYS A 78 -19.07 -13.68 7.62
CA LYS A 78 -20.38 -13.26 7.12
C LYS A 78 -20.62 -11.79 7.46
N SER A 79 -21.19 -11.02 6.52
CA SER A 79 -21.56 -9.64 6.81
C SER A 79 -22.62 -9.60 7.92
N ASN A 80 -22.47 -8.67 8.86
CA ASN A 80 -23.39 -8.49 9.98
C ASN A 80 -24.69 -7.77 9.58
N SER A 81 -24.77 -7.22 8.36
CA SER A 81 -25.96 -6.53 7.87
C SER A 81 -27.08 -7.52 7.59
N GLN A 82 -28.22 -7.36 8.29
CA GLN A 82 -29.39 -8.25 8.16
C GLN A 82 -30.00 -8.29 6.74
N GLN A 83 -29.73 -7.26 5.91
CA GLN A 83 -30.17 -7.20 4.52
C GLN A 83 -29.26 -7.95 3.54
N ASP A 84 -28.04 -8.31 3.97
CA ASP A 84 -26.97 -8.83 3.13
C ASP A 84 -26.58 -10.26 3.52
N GLY A 85 -27.54 -11.09 3.94
CA GLY A 85 -27.28 -12.44 4.47
C GLY A 85 -26.54 -13.41 3.52
N GLN A 86 -26.25 -12.99 2.29
CA GLN A 86 -25.45 -13.70 1.29
C GLN A 86 -24.07 -13.08 1.01
N LEU A 87 -23.77 -11.88 1.54
CA LEU A 87 -22.48 -11.24 1.38
C LEU A 87 -21.49 -11.72 2.44
N ILE A 88 -20.30 -12.03 1.97
CA ILE A 88 -19.14 -12.40 2.77
C ILE A 88 -18.14 -11.24 2.70
N GLU A 89 -17.73 -10.75 3.87
CA GLU A 89 -16.63 -9.80 3.99
C GLU A 89 -15.33 -10.58 3.95
N ILE A 90 -14.47 -10.20 3.01
CA ILE A 90 -13.14 -10.77 2.80
C ILE A 90 -12.12 -9.72 3.21
N CYS A 91 -11.13 -10.12 3.99
CA CYS A 91 -9.97 -9.33 4.34
C CYS A 91 -8.71 -10.04 3.86
N GLU A 92 -7.99 -9.43 2.93
CA GLU A 92 -6.65 -9.82 2.51
C GLU A 92 -5.63 -9.14 3.42
N HIS A 93 -4.77 -9.93 4.03
CA HIS A 93 -3.68 -9.44 4.86
C HIS A 93 -2.35 -9.75 4.17
N ARG A 94 -1.50 -8.73 4.02
CA ARG A 94 -0.16 -8.83 3.46
C ARG A 94 0.86 -8.43 4.52
N ASP A 95 1.76 -9.34 4.84
CA ASP A 95 2.97 -9.05 5.60
C ASP A 95 4.13 -8.94 4.60
N ILE A 96 4.68 -7.74 4.43
CA ILE A 96 5.65 -7.39 3.39
C ILE A 96 6.94 -6.90 4.01
N LYS A 97 8.07 -7.48 3.61
CA LYS A 97 9.42 -7.01 3.97
C LYS A 97 10.24 -6.77 2.71
N GLY A 98 10.78 -5.57 2.58
CA GLY A 98 11.64 -5.24 1.44
C GLY A 98 12.07 -3.78 1.40
N ALA A 99 12.58 -3.36 0.25
CA ALA A 99 13.04 -2.00 0.01
C ALA A 99 12.03 -1.21 -0.81
N PHE A 100 11.96 0.08 -0.55
CA PHE A 100 11.05 1.03 -1.17
C PHE A 100 11.85 2.24 -1.65
N TRP A 101 11.51 2.72 -2.83
CA TRP A 101 12.09 3.92 -3.40
C TRP A 101 11.36 5.15 -2.89
N GLU A 102 12.13 6.17 -2.54
CA GLU A 102 11.61 7.45 -2.10
C GLU A 102 12.59 8.53 -2.49
N LYS A 103 12.09 9.63 -3.05
CA LYS A 103 12.96 10.75 -3.42
C LYS A 103 13.34 11.51 -2.15
N LEU A 104 14.50 11.20 -1.60
CA LEU A 104 15.07 11.92 -0.47
C LEU A 104 15.72 13.21 -0.98
N GLU A 105 15.44 14.36 -0.35
CA GLU A 105 15.83 15.68 -0.88
C GLU A 105 17.35 15.97 -0.90
N TRP A 106 18.18 14.96 -0.63
CA TRP A 106 19.63 15.07 -0.45
C TRP A 106 20.47 15.28 -1.72
N ILE A 107 19.95 15.01 -2.94
CA ILE A 107 20.83 14.98 -4.13
C ILE A 107 21.21 16.36 -4.67
N VAL A 108 20.55 17.45 -4.29
CA VAL A 108 20.94 18.77 -4.82
C VAL A 108 22.13 19.37 -4.06
N SER A 109 22.40 18.97 -2.81
CA SER A 109 23.43 19.66 -2.01
C SER A 109 24.87 19.38 -2.48
N GLN A 110 25.26 18.13 -2.75
CA GLN A 110 26.66 17.79 -3.09
C GLN A 110 27.12 18.31 -4.47
N ILE A 111 26.21 18.48 -5.43
CA ILE A 111 26.55 19.09 -6.73
C ILE A 111 26.51 20.62 -6.66
N THR A 112 25.69 21.19 -5.77
CA THR A 112 25.53 22.65 -5.66
C THR A 112 26.60 23.31 -4.78
N CYS A 113 27.31 22.55 -3.92
CA CYS A 113 28.52 23.04 -3.24
C CYS A 113 29.61 23.55 -4.20
N LEU A 114 29.60 23.14 -5.48
CA LEU A 114 30.51 23.67 -6.51
C LEU A 114 30.00 24.95 -7.18
N LEU A 115 28.75 25.35 -6.93
CA LEU A 115 28.05 26.52 -7.49
C LEU A 115 27.47 27.43 -6.40
N ASP A 116 28.14 27.52 -5.25
CA ASP A 116 27.76 28.25 -4.03
C ASP A 116 27.79 29.80 -4.14
N LYS A 117 27.28 30.38 -5.23
CA LYS A 117 27.06 31.84 -5.31
C LYS A 117 25.76 32.32 -5.92
N LEU A 118 24.83 31.44 -6.33
CA LEU A 118 23.66 31.90 -7.10
C LEU A 118 22.32 31.22 -6.83
N ILE A 119 22.21 30.32 -5.85
CA ILE A 119 20.94 29.67 -5.52
C ILE A 119 20.76 29.73 -4.00
N GLU A 120 19.55 30.09 -3.55
CA GLU A 120 19.21 30.26 -2.14
C GLU A 120 19.57 29.00 -1.33
N PRO A 121 20.27 29.15 -0.19
CA PRO A 121 20.76 28.02 0.61
C PRO A 121 19.61 27.20 1.18
N LEU A 122 19.78 25.87 1.19
CA LEU A 122 18.90 24.92 1.90
C LEU A 122 18.66 25.43 3.33
N HIS A 123 17.41 25.80 3.63
CA HIS A 123 17.14 26.65 4.78
C HIS A 123 17.22 25.95 6.16
N HIS A 124 17.27 24.62 6.27
CA HIS A 124 17.14 23.98 7.59
C HIS A 124 17.98 22.71 7.83
N PHE A 125 19.18 22.57 7.28
CA PHE A 125 20.13 21.56 7.77
C PHE A 125 20.60 21.94 9.20
N PRO A 126 20.54 21.05 10.23
CA PRO A 126 20.35 19.59 10.22
C PRO A 126 18.93 19.09 10.64
N SER A 127 17.88 19.87 10.40
CA SER A 127 16.48 19.62 10.80
C SER A 127 15.56 19.28 9.61
N ASP A 128 16.08 18.56 8.60
CA ASP A 128 15.30 18.19 7.42
C ASP A 128 14.39 16.99 7.71
N VAL A 129 13.09 17.15 7.45
CA VAL A 129 12.09 16.07 7.58
C VAL A 129 11.95 15.36 6.24
N GLN A 130 12.17 14.05 6.24
CA GLN A 130 11.98 13.18 5.08
C GLN A 130 10.59 12.52 5.12
N GLU A 131 9.94 12.48 3.97
CA GLU A 131 8.72 11.70 3.75
C GLU A 131 9.09 10.27 3.39
N LEU A 132 8.42 9.28 3.97
CA LEU A 132 8.58 7.86 3.66
C LEU A 132 7.21 7.31 3.26
N THR A 133 7.02 7.00 1.98
CA THR A 133 5.71 6.66 1.42
C THR A 133 5.64 5.20 0.98
N VAL A 134 4.59 4.49 1.37
CA VAL A 134 4.22 3.21 0.75
C VAL A 134 3.02 3.42 -0.15
N SER A 135 3.16 3.10 -1.44
CA SER A 135 2.08 3.24 -2.42
C SER A 135 1.56 1.88 -2.90
N VAL A 136 0.26 1.65 -2.71
CA VAL A 136 -0.46 0.44 -3.12
C VAL A 136 -1.32 0.77 -4.34
N THR A 137 -1.26 -0.06 -5.36
CA THR A 137 -2.09 0.03 -6.57
C THR A 137 -2.67 -1.34 -6.90
N THR A 138 -3.43 -1.43 -7.99
CA THR A 138 -4.10 -2.65 -8.48
C THR A 138 -3.75 -2.87 -9.95
N SER A 139 -3.69 -4.13 -10.39
CA SER A 139 -3.59 -4.47 -11.81
C SER A 139 -4.81 -4.04 -12.63
N TYR A 140 -5.94 -3.76 -11.97
CA TYR A 140 -7.18 -3.38 -12.64
C TYR A 140 -7.32 -1.87 -12.81
N TYR A 141 -8.06 -1.46 -13.85
CA TYR A 141 -8.45 -0.08 -14.02
C TYR A 141 -9.58 0.33 -13.09
N ASN A 142 -9.80 1.63 -12.99
CA ASN A 142 -10.73 2.28 -12.07
C ASN A 142 -12.21 1.96 -12.33
N ASP A 143 -12.55 1.43 -13.49
CA ASP A 143 -13.88 0.91 -13.79
C ASP A 143 -14.18 -0.40 -13.04
N LYS A 144 -13.12 -1.16 -12.68
CA LYS A 144 -13.24 -2.45 -12.00
C LYS A 144 -12.84 -2.40 -10.53
N VAL A 145 -11.78 -1.67 -10.18
CA VAL A 145 -11.30 -1.55 -8.79
C VAL A 145 -10.91 -0.12 -8.48
N ILE A 146 -11.45 0.39 -7.37
CA ILE A 146 -11.06 1.67 -6.78
C ILE A 146 -10.65 1.40 -5.32
N LEU A 147 -9.50 1.94 -4.92
CA LEU A 147 -8.97 1.81 -3.58
C LEU A 147 -9.43 3.00 -2.73
N HIS A 148 -9.97 2.70 -1.56
CA HIS A 148 -10.42 3.68 -0.59
C HIS A 148 -9.76 3.46 0.76
N LYS A 149 -9.56 4.55 1.50
CA LYS A 149 -9.16 4.48 2.90
C LYS A 149 -10.25 3.78 3.71
N ASP A 150 -9.85 2.93 4.65
CA ASP A 150 -10.80 2.42 5.62
C ASP A 150 -11.08 3.47 6.70
N GLU A 151 -12.35 3.83 6.88
CA GLU A 151 -12.75 4.85 7.86
C GLU A 151 -12.70 4.34 9.30
N TYR A 152 -12.75 3.02 9.51
CA TYR A 152 -12.81 2.39 10.83
C TYR A 152 -11.44 1.93 11.32
N HIS A 153 -10.51 1.65 10.41
CA HIS A 153 -9.17 1.15 10.72
C HIS A 153 -8.13 2.09 10.14
N GLN A 154 -7.61 2.95 11.00
CA GLN A 154 -6.63 3.96 10.60
C GLN A 154 -5.26 3.33 10.32
N CYS A 155 -4.58 3.88 9.32
CA CYS A 155 -3.17 3.61 9.09
C CYS A 155 -2.34 4.13 10.28
N GLY A 156 -1.18 3.52 10.52
CA GLY A 156 -0.30 3.95 11.59
C GLY A 156 1.10 3.37 11.46
N VAL A 157 2.00 3.87 12.30
CA VAL A 157 3.39 3.46 12.33
C VAL A 157 3.75 2.93 13.72
N ASN A 158 4.50 1.82 13.76
CA ASN A 158 5.00 1.28 15.01
C ASN A 158 6.40 1.83 15.26
N ARG A 159 6.51 2.84 16.13
CA ARG A 159 7.78 3.48 16.48
C ARG A 159 8.70 2.58 17.31
N GLU A 160 8.15 1.70 18.14
CA GLU A 160 8.94 0.80 19.00
C GLU A 160 9.74 -0.23 18.19
N ALA A 161 9.28 -0.53 16.98
CA ALA A 161 9.96 -1.42 16.04
C ALA A 161 10.98 -0.71 15.13
N PHE A 162 11.17 0.60 15.27
CA PHE A 162 12.09 1.39 14.45
C PHE A 162 13.53 1.22 14.92
N VAL A 163 14.43 0.84 14.01
CA VAL A 163 15.83 0.48 14.35
C VAL A 163 16.75 1.68 14.30
N ASP A 164 16.51 2.62 13.37
CA ASP A 164 17.38 3.78 13.14
C ASP A 164 17.04 4.98 14.04
N GLN A 165 16.51 4.72 15.25
CA GLN A 165 16.18 5.77 16.24
C GLN A 165 17.39 6.60 16.68
N GLN A 166 18.61 6.15 16.40
CA GLN A 166 19.84 6.88 16.72
C GLN A 166 20.07 8.08 15.78
N GLU A 167 19.55 8.01 14.56
CA GLU A 167 19.72 9.04 13.53
C GLU A 167 18.41 9.74 13.17
N TRP A 168 17.27 9.07 13.35
CA TRP A 168 15.96 9.56 12.93
C TRP A 168 14.92 9.44 14.03
N MET A 169 14.04 10.42 14.12
CA MET A 169 12.80 10.38 14.88
C MET A 169 11.63 10.18 13.94
N LEU A 170 10.94 9.05 14.08
CA LEU A 170 9.75 8.74 13.30
C LEU A 170 8.52 9.42 13.92
N TYR A 171 7.84 10.24 13.15
CA TYR A 171 6.62 10.93 13.56
C TYR A 171 5.46 9.92 13.62
N GLU A 172 4.58 10.07 14.60
CA GLU A 172 3.41 9.19 14.76
C GLU A 172 2.33 9.46 13.71
N HIS A 173 2.23 10.71 13.27
CA HIS A 173 1.26 11.11 12.27
C HIS A 173 1.58 10.46 10.92
N VAL A 174 0.56 9.89 10.30
CA VAL A 174 0.63 9.37 8.93
C VAL A 174 -0.41 10.08 8.07
N GLU A 175 0.02 10.45 6.87
CA GLU A 175 -0.84 11.02 5.85
C GLU A 175 -1.30 9.93 4.90
N THR A 176 -2.54 10.05 4.42
CA THR A 176 -3.14 9.08 3.50
C THR A 176 -3.64 9.82 2.27
N GLN A 177 -3.20 9.41 1.08
CA GLN A 177 -3.59 10.01 -0.19
C GLN A 177 -4.17 8.96 -1.13
N ALA A 178 -5.32 9.25 -1.73
CA ALA A 178 -5.87 8.46 -2.84
C ALA A 178 -5.71 9.25 -4.14
N ARG A 179 -5.15 8.62 -5.17
CA ARG A 179 -4.93 9.24 -6.49
C ARG A 179 -5.18 8.24 -7.62
N PHE A 180 -5.14 8.74 -8.85
CA PHE A 180 -5.26 7.93 -10.06
C PHE A 180 -4.01 8.09 -10.93
N THR A 181 -3.37 6.97 -11.29
CA THR A 181 -2.27 6.96 -12.26
C THR A 181 -2.86 6.76 -13.66
N LYS A 182 -2.49 7.63 -14.60
CA LYS A 182 -2.85 7.48 -16.01
C LYS A 182 -1.85 6.57 -16.70
N GLU A 183 -2.33 5.59 -17.45
CA GLU A 183 -1.50 4.91 -18.43
C GLU A 183 -1.70 5.58 -19.79
N TYR A 184 -0.61 5.89 -20.47
CA TYR A 184 -0.65 6.37 -21.85
C TYR A 184 -0.41 5.17 -22.76
N PRO A 185 -1.46 4.48 -23.24
CA PRO A 185 -1.27 3.47 -24.27
C PRO A 185 -0.70 4.16 -25.51
N PHE A 186 0.32 3.57 -26.14
CA PHE A 186 0.79 4.01 -27.44
C PHE A 186 -0.41 4.08 -28.40
N ARG A 187 -0.69 5.28 -28.93
CA ARG A 187 -1.87 5.56 -29.77
C ARG A 187 -1.81 4.74 -31.05
N ASP A 188 -2.76 3.84 -31.25
CA ASP A 188 -3.25 3.52 -32.60
C ASP A 188 -4.30 4.58 -32.96
N GLU A 189 -4.12 5.24 -34.12
CA GLU A 189 -4.83 6.46 -34.54
C GLU A 189 -6.36 6.32 -34.70
N ASN A 190 -6.94 5.13 -34.48
CA ASN A 190 -8.32 4.83 -34.88
C ASN A 190 -9.35 4.62 -33.76
N HIS A 191 -9.00 4.74 -32.48
CA HIS A 191 -10.02 4.72 -31.42
C HIS A 191 -9.66 5.68 -30.28
N ALA A 192 -10.50 6.71 -30.10
CA ALA A 192 -10.58 7.46 -28.85
C ALA A 192 -11.13 6.53 -27.75
N LYS A 193 -10.27 5.65 -27.21
CA LYS A 193 -10.57 4.93 -25.97
C LYS A 193 -10.50 5.94 -24.84
N GLU A 194 -11.51 5.93 -23.98
CA GLU A 194 -11.52 6.71 -22.74
C GLU A 194 -10.22 6.48 -21.97
N GLU A 195 -9.66 7.54 -21.37
CA GLU A 195 -8.43 7.46 -20.58
C GLU A 195 -8.61 6.47 -19.42
N GLN A 196 -8.00 5.29 -19.51
CA GLN A 196 -8.02 4.31 -18.44
C GLN A 196 -7.03 4.72 -17.35
N LYS A 197 -7.48 4.63 -16.09
CA LYS A 197 -6.70 5.02 -14.92
C LYS A 197 -6.66 3.88 -13.91
N ARG A 198 -5.58 3.78 -13.14
CA ARG A 198 -5.50 2.85 -12.01
C ARG A 198 -5.56 3.60 -10.70
N SER A 199 -6.26 3.04 -9.73
CA SER A 199 -6.37 3.63 -8.39
C SER A 199 -5.11 3.35 -7.60
N VAL A 200 -4.57 4.38 -6.96
CA VAL A 200 -3.42 4.28 -6.05
C VAL A 200 -3.80 4.83 -4.68
N PHE A 201 -3.40 4.13 -3.63
CA PHE A 201 -3.52 4.54 -2.26
C PHE A 201 -2.13 4.59 -1.62
N SER A 202 -1.75 5.75 -1.12
CA SER A 202 -0.44 6.02 -0.55
C SER A 202 -0.58 6.36 0.93
N VAL A 203 0.34 5.84 1.75
CA VAL A 203 0.49 6.18 3.16
C VAL A 203 1.89 6.70 3.37
N THR A 204 1.99 7.92 3.90
CA THR A 204 3.25 8.63 4.11
C THR A 204 3.45 8.87 5.60
N CYS A 205 4.63 8.50 6.12
CA CYS A 205 5.08 8.93 7.44
C CYS A 205 6.29 9.86 7.29
N HIS A 206 6.61 10.58 8.36
CA HIS A 206 7.70 11.54 8.37
C HIS A 206 8.81 11.08 9.30
N ALA A 207 10.06 11.31 8.92
CA ALA A 207 11.26 11.03 9.72
C ALA A 207 12.19 12.24 9.70
N GLY A 208 12.68 12.69 10.86
CA GLY A 208 13.61 13.83 10.95
C GLY A 208 14.38 13.87 12.26
#